data_AF-A0A536LBY6-F1
#
_entry.id   AF-A0A536LBY6-F1
#
_cell.length_a   1.000
_cell.length_b   1.000
_cell.length_c   1.000
_cell.angle_alpha   90.00
_cell.angle_beta   90.00
_cell.angle_gamma   90.00
#
_symmetry.space_group_name_H-M   'P 1'
#
loop_
_entity.id
_entity.type
_entity.pdbx_description
1 polymer ?
#
loop_
_entity_poly.entity_id
_entity_poly.type
_entity_poly.pdbx_seq_one_letter_code
_entity_poly.pdbx_strand_id
1 'polypeptide(L)' 'MSQLQKAGLSTEELEAQQGEQLPDREQMSLINANVAAPINAAIALNVLSDGSVAYANAEQTAPISQSNLPPPA' A
#
# COMPACT_ATOMS: atom_id res chain seq x y z
N MET A 1 43.83 -14.31 5.83
CA MET A 1 42.38 -14.10 5.97
C MET A 1 41.73 -14.50 4.66
N SER A 2 40.92 -15.55 4.69
CA SER A 2 40.26 -16.16 3.53
C SER A 2 39.60 -15.11 2.64
N GLN A 3 40.07 -15.01 1.39
CA GLN A 3 39.25 -14.43 0.34
C GLN A 3 38.09 -15.39 0.13
N LEU A 4 36.92 -15.01 0.64
CA LEU A 4 35.63 -15.61 0.31
C LEU A 4 35.55 -15.73 -1.21
N GLN A 5 35.75 -16.94 -1.73
CA GLN A 5 35.29 -17.30 -3.07
C GLN A 5 33.78 -17.09 -3.07
N LYS A 6 33.34 -15.88 -3.46
CA LYS A 6 32.07 -15.72 -4.13
C LYS A 6 32.21 -16.56 -5.40
N ALA A 7 31.85 -17.83 -5.32
CA ALA A 7 31.50 -18.62 -6.49
C ALA A 7 30.26 -17.92 -7.08
N GLY A 8 30.51 -16.86 -7.84
CA GLY A 8 29.50 -16.30 -8.72
C GLY A 8 29.11 -17.40 -9.68
N LEU A 9 27.83 -17.43 -10.03
CA LEU A 9 27.30 -18.31 -11.06
C LEU A 9 28.22 -18.23 -12.28
N SER A 10 28.61 -19.39 -12.79
CA SER A 10 29.29 -19.50 -14.08
C SER A 10 28.45 -18.86 -15.18
N THR A 11 29.08 -18.48 -16.29
CA THR A 11 28.39 -17.86 -17.43
C THR A 11 27.20 -18.72 -17.87
N GLU A 12 27.36 -20.04 -17.84
CA GLU A 12 26.34 -21.03 -18.17
C GLU A 12 25.17 -21.05 -17.14
N GLU A 13 25.46 -20.87 -15.86
CA GLU A 13 24.44 -20.80 -14.81
C GLU A 13 23.70 -19.45 -14.81
N LEU A 14 24.37 -18.37 -15.23
CA LEU A 14 23.75 -17.06 -15.47
C LEU A 14 22.82 -17.11 -16.70
N GLU A 15 23.23 -17.79 -17.77
CA GLU A 15 22.39 -18.01 -18.95
C GLU A 15 21.18 -18.92 -18.67
N ALA A 16 21.34 -19.89 -17.76
CA ALA A 16 20.25 -20.74 -17.30
C ALA A 16 19.24 -20.00 -16.42
N GLN A 17 19.62 -18.86 -15.81
CA GLN A 17 18.69 -17.94 -15.18
C GLN A 17 18.03 -17.07 -16.24
N GLN A 18 16.98 -17.59 -16.86
CA GLN A 18 16.11 -16.80 -17.73
C GLN A 18 15.45 -15.70 -16.88
N GLY A 19 16.01 -14.50 -16.95
CA GLY A 19 15.32 -13.30 -16.50
C GLY A 19 14.14 -13.07 -17.42
N GLU A 20 12.92 -13.20 -16.91
CA GLU A 20 11.73 -12.80 -17.65
C GLU A 20 11.78 -11.28 -17.84
N GLN A 21 11.61 -10.82 -19.08
CA GLN A 21 11.63 -9.39 -19.39
C GLN A 21 10.49 -8.73 -18.60
N LEU A 22 10.84 -7.77 -17.74
CA LEU A 22 9.80 -6.99 -17.05
C LEU A 22 8.89 -6.34 -18.11
N PRO A 23 7.56 -6.37 -17.93
CA PRO A 23 6.63 -5.71 -18.82
C PRO A 23 6.96 -4.22 -18.98
N ASP A 24 6.56 -3.66 -20.12
CA ASP A 24 6.77 -2.23 -20.37
C ASP A 24 6.17 -1.38 -19.24
N ARG A 25 6.83 -0.27 -18.93
CA ARG A 25 6.45 0.60 -17.79
C ARG A 25 5.01 1.08 -17.85
N GLU A 26 4.44 1.21 -19.05
CA GLU A 26 3.03 1.56 -19.28
C GLU A 26 2.08 0.48 -18.76
N GLN A 27 2.44 -0.80 -18.91
CA GLN A 27 1.66 -1.94 -18.41
C GLN A 27 1.81 -2.08 -16.88
N MET A 28 3.00 -1.78 -16.35
CA MET A 28 3.22 -1.71 -14.90
C MET A 28 2.49 -0.54 -14.24
N SER A 29 2.27 0.57 -14.96
CA SER A 29 1.57 1.77 -14.49
C SER A 29 0.05 1.58 -14.34
N LEU A 30 -0.53 0.53 -14.93
CA LEU A 30 -1.96 0.22 -14.82
C LEU A 30 -2.33 -0.51 -13.53
N ILE A 31 -1.37 -0.78 -12.64
CA ILE A 31 -1.61 -1.46 -11.36
C ILE A 31 -2.03 -0.42 -10.31
N ASN A 32 -3.26 -0.50 -9.80
CA ASN A 32 -3.70 0.33 -8.68
C ASN A 32 -3.19 -0.28 -7.37
N ALA A 33 -2.30 0.41 -6.67
CA ALA A 33 -1.83 0.01 -5.34
C ALA A 33 -2.34 0.94 -4.22
N ASN A 34 -3.40 1.72 -4.49
CA ASN A 34 -3.91 2.70 -3.53
C ASN A 34 -4.68 2.02 -2.39
N VAL A 35 -4.36 2.38 -1.15
CA VAL A 35 -5.06 1.93 0.06
C VAL A 35 -5.81 3.11 0.66
N ALA A 36 -7.13 2.99 0.79
CA ALA A 36 -7.97 3.98 1.45
C ALA A 36 -8.51 3.41 2.77
N ALA A 37 -8.22 4.09 3.88
CA ALA A 37 -8.68 3.72 5.21
C ALA A 37 -9.30 4.93 5.92
N PRO A 38 -10.59 5.21 5.69
CA PRO A 38 -11.29 6.24 6.45
C PRO A 38 -11.48 5.77 7.89
N ILE A 39 -10.96 6.54 8.85
CA ILE A 39 -11.06 6.26 10.29
C ILE A 39 -11.68 7.47 10.97
N ASN A 40 -12.76 7.26 11.73
CA ASN A 40 -13.37 8.27 12.58
C ASN A 40 -13.66 7.67 13.96
N ALA A 41 -13.27 8.38 15.01
CA ALA A 41 -13.52 7.98 16.38
C ALA A 41 -13.87 9.24 17.19
N ALA A 42 -15.00 9.20 17.89
CA ALA A 42 -15.32 10.19 18.91
C ALA A 42 -15.28 9.51 20.28
N ILE A 43 -14.48 10.07 21.17
CA ILE A 43 -14.31 9.60 22.54
C ILE A 43 -14.65 10.78 23.45
N ALA A 44 -15.62 10.58 24.34
CA ALA A 44 -15.96 11.54 25.39
C ALA A 44 -15.92 10.84 26.75
N LEU A 45 -15.37 11.53 27.74
CA LEU A 45 -15.25 11.03 29.11
C LEU A 45 -15.53 12.17 30.08
N ASN A 46 -16.43 11.92 31.03
CA ASN A 46 -16.69 12.80 32.16
C ASN A 46 -16.07 12.20 33.43
N VAL A 47 -14.98 12.79 33.91
CA VAL A 47 -14.35 12.37 35.17
C VAL A 47 -14.83 13.25 36.31
N LEU A 48 -15.47 12.65 37.33
CA LEU A 48 -15.93 13.29 38.57
C LEU A 48 -16.83 14.53 38.36
N SER A 49 -17.68 14.53 37.33
CA SER A 49 -18.45 15.71 36.94
C SER A 49 -19.95 15.53 37.21
N ASP A 50 -20.43 16.07 38.33
CA ASP A 50 -21.86 16.08 38.69
C ASP A 50 -22.65 16.96 37.70
N GLY A 51 -23.81 16.48 37.25
CA GLY A 51 -24.64 17.17 36.26
C GLY A 51 -24.08 17.29 34.84
N SER A 52 -23.00 16.57 34.49
CA SER A 52 -22.33 16.71 33.19
C SER A 52 -22.80 15.71 32.12
N VAL A 53 -22.94 16.20 30.88
CA VAL A 53 -23.23 15.38 29.70
C VAL A 53 -21.99 15.28 28.82
N ALA A 54 -21.46 14.06 28.65
CA ALA A 54 -20.39 13.75 27.70
C ALA A 54 -21.05 13.28 26.41
N TYR A 55 -21.05 14.13 25.40
CA TYR A 55 -21.58 13.80 24.09
C TYR A 55 -20.44 13.79 23.08
N ALA A 56 -20.27 12.66 22.39
CA ALA A 56 -19.29 12.49 21.34
C ALA A 56 -20.03 12.05 20.07
N ASN A 57 -20.16 12.96 19.10
CA ASN A 57 -20.64 12.64 17.77
C ASN A 57 -19.46 12.42 16.83
N ALA A 58 -19.52 11.36 16.03
CA ALA A 58 -18.55 11.07 14.98
C ALA A 58 -19.31 10.73 13.69
N GLU A 59 -19.78 11.75 12.99
CA GLU A 59 -20.35 11.58 11.65
C GLU A 59 -19.20 11.51 10.63
N GLN A 60 -19.15 10.43 9.84
CA GLN A 60 -18.16 10.29 8.77
C GLN A 60 -18.85 10.00 7.44
N THR A 61 -18.59 10.86 6.46
CA THR A 61 -18.94 10.65 5.06
C THR A 61 -17.64 10.50 4.29
N ALA A 62 -17.38 9.29 3.77
CA ALA A 62 -16.13 8.97 3.09
C ALA A 62 -16.39 8.41 1.68
N PRO A 63 -16.78 9.25 0.70
CA PRO A 63 -16.91 8.82 -0.68
C PRO A 63 -15.51 8.56 -1.25
N ILE A 64 -15.27 7.33 -1.73
CA ILE A 64 -13.99 6.91 -2.32
C ILE A 64 -14.19 6.64 -3.81
N SER A 65 -13.43 7.34 -4.66
CA SER A 65 -13.39 7.10 -6.11
C SER A 65 -11.99 6.64 -6.51
N GLN A 66 -11.89 5.45 -7.09
CA GLN A 66 -10.63 4.87 -7.56
C GLN A 66 -10.84 4.32 -8.97
N SER A 67 -10.00 4.74 -9.92
CA SER A 67 -10.09 4.33 -11.33
C SER A 67 -8.70 4.12 -11.92
N ASN A 68 -8.59 3.09 -12.77
CA ASN A 68 -7.42 2.77 -13.60
C ASN A 68 -7.76 2.76 -15.10
N LEU A 69 -8.94 3.26 -15.49
CA LEU A 69 -9.42 3.15 -16.87
C LEU A 69 -8.58 4.01 -17.83
N PRO A 70 -8.07 3.44 -18.94
CA PRO A 70 -7.71 4.23 -20.11
C PRO A 70 -8.98 4.89 -20.72
N PRO A 71 -8.87 6.05 -21.39
CA PRO A 71 -10.02 6.71 -21.99
C PRO A 71 -10.73 5.82 -23.03
N PRO A 72 -12.08 5.87 -23.14
CA PRO A 72 -12.80 5.15 -24.18
C PRO A 72 -12.40 5.68 -25.56
N ALA A 73 -12.26 4.77 -26.53
CA ALA A 73 -11.93 5.07 -27.92
C ALA A 73 -13.05 5.83 -28.64
#